data_AF-E4N0Z5-F1
#
_entry.id   AF-E4N0Z5-F1
#
_cell.length_a   1.000
_cell.length_b   1.000
_cell.length_c   1.000
_cell.angle_alpha   90.00
_cell.angle_beta   90.00
_cell.angle_gamma   90.00
#
_symmetry.space_group_name_H-M   'P 1'
#
loop_
_entity.id
_entity.type
_entity.pdbx_description
1 polymer ?
#
loop_
_entity_poly.entity_id
_entity_poly.type
_entity_poly.pdbx_seq_one_letter_code
_entity_poly.pdbx_strand_id
1 'polypeptide(L)'
;MDHDTAPTRAEQVRLYLDTLRARMNPAEFRVLGRILPGAVASLATPDTDHFIDVPDEDRPHLTSEVEDELLAVLSIVATGTMEHHIVDLGDGATTALDTGAAADPEAVRRMRDWAARQRDQRDGRIPVEQD
;
A
#
# COMPACT_ATOMS: atom_id res chain seq x y z
N MET A 1 -32.99 19.23 -2.38
CA MET A 1 -32.80 17.86 -1.88
C MET A 1 -31.47 17.39 -2.45
N ASP A 2 -30.39 17.72 -1.74
CA ASP A 2 -29.05 17.28 -2.12
C ASP A 2 -29.02 15.75 -2.07
N HIS A 3 -28.62 15.15 -3.19
CA HIS A 3 -28.45 13.72 -3.26
C HIS A 3 -27.29 13.36 -2.36
N ASP A 4 -27.57 12.49 -1.40
CA ASP A 4 -26.63 11.78 -0.52
C ASP A 4 -25.74 10.88 -1.40
N THR A 5 -24.92 11.52 -2.24
CA THR A 5 -24.07 10.87 -3.22
C THR A 5 -22.82 10.49 -2.46
N ALA A 6 -22.58 9.19 -2.33
CA ALA A 6 -21.35 8.70 -1.73
C ALA A 6 -20.15 9.42 -2.35
N PRO A 7 -19.15 9.84 -1.54
CA PRO A 7 -18.01 10.57 -2.04
C PRO A 7 -17.31 9.75 -3.13
N THR A 8 -16.94 10.42 -4.21
CA THR A 8 -16.13 9.83 -5.27
C THR A 8 -14.80 9.36 -4.72
N ARG A 9 -14.17 8.39 -5.39
CA ARG A 9 -12.82 7.91 -5.02
C ARG A 9 -11.81 9.05 -4.89
N ALA A 10 -11.86 10.04 -5.78
CA ALA A 10 -10.99 11.21 -5.72
C ALA A 10 -11.26 12.07 -4.48
N GLU A 11 -12.52 12.22 -4.06
CA GLU A 11 -12.89 12.93 -2.83
C GLU A 11 -12.45 12.17 -1.57
N GLN A 12 -12.59 10.83 -1.55
CA GLN A 12 -12.11 10.01 -0.45
C GLN A 12 -10.59 10.09 -0.28
N VAL A 13 -9.83 10.00 -1.38
CA VAL A 13 -8.36 10.17 -1.33
C VAL A 13 -7.99 11.57 -0.83
N ARG A 14 -8.65 12.62 -1.32
CA ARG A 14 -8.42 13.99 -0.84
C ARG A 14 -8.68 14.12 0.65
N LEU A 15 -9.82 13.62 1.13
CA LEU A 15 -10.17 13.64 2.54
C LEU A 15 -9.14 12.90 3.41
N TYR A 16 -8.66 11.75 2.94
CA TYR A 16 -7.62 10.99 3.62
C TYR A 16 -6.31 11.77 3.70
N LEU A 17 -5.84 12.32 2.58
CA LEU A 17 -4.60 13.11 2.52
C LEU A 17 -4.68 14.39 3.36
N ASP A 18 -5.84 15.05 3.41
CA ASP A 18 -6.04 16.21 4.29
C ASP A 18 -5.95 15.82 5.77
N THR A 19 -6.48 14.64 6.12
CA THR A 19 -6.36 14.09 7.48
C THR A 19 -4.89 13.79 7.81
N LEU A 20 -4.16 13.15 6.89
CA LEU A 20 -2.73 12.89 7.07
C LEU A 20 -1.92 14.16 7.25
N ARG A 21 -2.18 15.18 6.42
CA ARG A 21 -1.52 16.48 6.51
C ARG A 21 -1.67 17.12 7.89
N ALA A 22 -2.79 16.89 8.56
CA ALA A 22 -3.06 17.45 9.88
C ALA A 22 -2.39 16.68 11.03
N ARG A 23 -2.17 15.35 10.88
CA ARG A 23 -1.69 14.48 11.98
C ARG A 23 -0.24 14.00 11.85
N MET A 24 0.25 13.85 10.62
CA MET A 24 1.54 13.22 10.32
C MET A 24 2.68 14.24 10.46
N ASN A 25 3.90 13.75 10.70
CA ASN A 25 5.08 14.61 10.65
C ASN A 25 5.17 15.30 9.27
N PRO A 26 5.40 16.62 9.20
CA PRO A 26 5.49 17.34 7.92
C PRO A 26 6.55 16.80 6.96
N ALA A 27 7.68 16.30 7.48
CA ALA A 27 8.72 15.72 6.65
C ALA A 27 8.30 14.37 6.04
N GLU A 28 7.63 13.53 6.83
CA GLU A 28 7.07 12.25 6.36
C GLU A 28 5.94 12.48 5.35
N PHE A 29 5.04 13.43 5.60
CA PHE A 29 3.97 13.80 4.66
C PHE A 29 4.54 14.31 3.32
N ARG A 30 5.66 15.05 3.36
CA ARG A 30 6.36 15.47 2.15
C ARG A 30 6.90 14.28 1.36
N VAL A 31 7.50 13.29 2.03
CA VAL A 31 7.97 12.06 1.38
C VAL A 31 6.81 11.28 0.78
N LEU A 32 5.70 11.11 1.52
CA LEU A 32 4.48 10.46 1.02
C LEU A 32 3.98 11.12 -0.27
N GLY A 33 3.89 12.46 -0.30
CA GLY A 33 3.47 13.20 -1.48
C GLY A 33 4.41 13.06 -2.69
N ARG A 34 5.69 12.77 -2.46
CA ARG A 34 6.71 12.55 -3.51
C ARG A 34 6.60 11.16 -4.12
N ILE A 35 6.35 10.12 -3.30
CA ILE A 35 6.29 8.72 -3.75
C ILE A 35 4.92 8.34 -4.32
N LEU A 36 3.84 8.95 -3.81
CA LEU A 36 2.47 8.56 -4.15
C LEU A 36 2.14 8.60 -5.65
N PRO A 37 2.52 9.61 -6.45
CA PRO A 37 2.21 9.62 -7.88
C PRO A 37 2.83 8.44 -8.65
N GLY A 38 4.06 8.06 -8.30
CA GLY A 38 4.75 6.91 -8.90
C GLY A 38 4.05 5.61 -8.53
N ALA A 39 3.67 5.44 -7.27
CA ALA A 39 2.95 4.27 -6.79
C ALA A 39 1.53 4.15 -7.41
N VAL A 40 0.83 5.25 -7.64
CA VAL A 40 -0.46 5.23 -8.33
C VAL A 40 -0.29 4.88 -9.81
N ALA A 41 0.76 5.40 -10.46
CA ALA A 41 1.06 5.07 -11.85
C ALA A 41 1.42 3.58 -12.02
N SER A 42 2.11 2.96 -11.05
CA SER A 42 2.47 1.55 -11.11
C SER A 42 1.24 0.62 -11.10
N LEU A 43 0.15 1.02 -10.43
CA LEU A 43 -1.11 0.25 -10.46
C LEU A 43 -1.70 0.11 -11.87
N ALA A 44 -1.39 1.04 -12.78
CA ALA A 44 -1.89 0.99 -14.16
C ALA A 44 -1.07 0.06 -15.07
N THR A 45 0.09 -0.43 -14.62
CA THR A 45 1.03 -1.21 -15.44
C THR A 45 1.63 -2.39 -14.65
N PRO A 46 0.89 -3.52 -14.53
CA PRO A 46 1.25 -4.60 -13.61
C PRO A 46 2.49 -5.42 -14.01
N ASP A 47 2.97 -5.33 -15.26
CA ASP A 47 4.05 -6.19 -15.79
C ASP A 47 5.45 -5.53 -15.79
N THR A 48 5.62 -4.38 -15.13
CA THR A 48 6.92 -3.70 -15.03
C THR A 48 7.34 -3.64 -13.57
N ASP A 49 8.59 -3.97 -13.27
CA ASP A 49 9.17 -3.64 -11.96
C ASP A 49 9.19 -2.12 -11.79
N HIS A 50 8.43 -1.63 -10.83
CA HIS A 50 8.34 -0.20 -10.53
C HIS A 50 9.27 0.15 -9.37
N PHE A 51 10.29 0.94 -9.69
CA PHE A 51 11.18 1.51 -8.68
C PHE A 51 10.77 2.95 -8.42
N ILE A 52 10.43 3.24 -7.18
CA ILE A 52 10.23 4.61 -6.72
C ILE A 52 11.55 5.08 -6.12
N ASP A 53 12.20 6.01 -6.82
CA ASP A 53 13.45 6.59 -6.33
C ASP A 53 13.16 7.59 -5.20
N VAL A 54 13.76 7.34 -4.04
CA VAL A 54 13.65 8.20 -2.86
C VAL A 54 15.02 8.82 -2.61
N PRO A 55 15.15 10.15 -2.73
CA PRO A 55 16.42 10.84 -2.49
C PRO A 55 17.00 10.52 -1.11
N ASP A 56 18.34 10.49 -1.01
CA ASP A 56 19.03 10.17 0.25
C ASP A 56 18.61 11.10 1.42
N GLU A 57 18.29 12.35 1.12
CA GLU A 57 17.78 13.34 2.09
C GLU A 57 16.40 12.99 2.68
N ASP A 58 15.61 12.18 1.98
CA ASP A 58 14.27 11.77 2.38
C ASP A 58 14.25 10.37 3.02
N ARG A 59 15.30 9.56 2.84
CA ARG A 59 15.40 8.22 3.42
C ARG A 59 15.15 8.17 4.94
N PRO A 60 15.65 9.12 5.76
CA PRO A 60 15.36 9.13 7.19
C PRO A 60 13.87 9.35 7.53
N HIS A 61 13.10 9.86 6.58
CA HIS A 61 11.67 10.14 6.70
C HIS A 61 10.81 9.11 5.98
N LEU A 62 11.40 8.11 5.31
CA LEU A 62 10.68 6.95 4.79
C LEU A 62 10.54 5.93 5.94
N THR A 63 9.61 6.23 6.84
CA THR A 63 9.33 5.40 8.01
C THR A 63 8.24 4.39 7.70
N SER A 64 8.08 3.36 8.54
CA SER A 64 6.98 2.39 8.38
C SER A 64 5.60 3.07 8.43
N GLU A 65 5.46 4.19 9.14
CA GLU A 65 4.24 5.00 9.08
C GLU A 65 4.00 5.54 7.66
N VAL A 66 5.01 6.05 6.95
CA VAL A 66 4.86 6.46 5.55
C VAL A 66 4.46 5.30 4.64
N GLU A 67 5.05 4.13 4.84
CA GLU A 67 4.74 2.93 4.05
C GLU A 67 3.29 2.46 4.27
N ASP A 68 2.86 2.41 5.52
CA ASP A 68 1.50 2.03 5.90
C ASP A 68 0.46 3.02 5.34
N GLU A 69 0.75 4.32 5.43
CA GLU A 69 -0.13 5.36 4.90
C GLU A 69 -0.18 5.37 3.38
N LEU A 70 0.95 5.10 2.70
CA LEU A 70 0.98 4.91 1.25
C LEU A 70 0.07 3.76 0.84
N LEU A 71 0.18 2.62 1.53
CA LEU A 71 -0.60 1.43 1.26
C LEU A 71 -2.10 1.66 1.52
N ALA A 72 -2.45 2.42 2.56
CA ALA A 72 -3.83 2.84 2.81
C ALA A 72 -4.38 3.71 1.65
N VAL A 73 -3.61 4.70 1.18
CA VAL A 73 -4.02 5.54 0.03
C VAL A 73 -4.18 4.71 -1.23
N LEU A 74 -3.23 3.82 -1.54
CA LEU A 74 -3.32 2.93 -2.71
C LEU A 74 -4.54 2.02 -2.63
N SER A 75 -4.92 1.57 -1.44
CA SER A 75 -6.11 0.77 -1.23
C SER A 75 -7.38 1.56 -1.53
N ILE A 76 -7.48 2.80 -1.03
CA ILE A 76 -8.59 3.71 -1.39
C ILE A 76 -8.64 3.93 -2.91
N VAL A 77 -7.49 4.11 -3.56
CA VAL A 77 -7.39 4.27 -5.02
C VAL A 77 -7.82 3.00 -5.76
N ALA A 78 -7.54 1.81 -5.24
CA ALA A 78 -7.89 0.55 -5.88
C ALA A 78 -9.38 0.19 -5.68
N THR A 79 -9.85 0.23 -4.44
CA THR A 79 -11.16 -0.30 -4.04
C THR A 79 -12.24 0.78 -4.00
N GLY A 80 -11.89 2.05 -3.76
CA GLY A 80 -12.85 3.13 -3.53
C GLY A 80 -13.55 3.08 -2.18
N THR A 81 -12.94 2.43 -1.18
CA THR A 81 -13.41 2.44 0.20
C THR A 81 -12.32 2.97 1.13
N MET A 82 -12.68 3.40 2.34
CA MET A 82 -11.70 3.82 3.37
C MET A 82 -11.48 2.72 4.43
N GLU A 83 -12.26 1.65 4.37
CA GLU A 83 -12.32 0.59 5.38
C GLU A 83 -11.28 -0.50 5.08
N HIS A 84 -10.02 -0.18 5.37
CA HIS A 84 -8.90 -1.10 5.21
C HIS A 84 -8.09 -1.19 6.50
N HIS A 85 -7.50 -2.35 6.71
CA HIS A 85 -6.55 -2.59 7.79
C HIS A 85 -5.20 -2.98 7.20
N ILE A 86 -4.15 -2.32 7.69
CA ILE A 86 -2.79 -2.73 7.40
C ILE A 86 -2.45 -3.91 8.29
N VAL A 87 -1.99 -4.99 7.67
CA VAL A 87 -1.65 -6.25 8.34
C VAL A 87 -0.19 -6.59 8.05
N ASP A 88 0.54 -6.85 9.12
CA ASP A 88 1.89 -7.40 9.06
C ASP A 88 1.82 -8.88 8.61
N LEU A 89 2.48 -9.15 7.49
CA LEU A 89 2.60 -10.49 6.92
C LEU A 89 3.84 -11.25 7.42
N GLY A 90 4.67 -10.61 8.24
CA GLY A 90 5.95 -11.11 8.71
C GLY A 90 7.12 -10.69 7.82
N ASP A 91 8.33 -10.73 8.39
CA ASP A 91 9.60 -10.45 7.71
C ASP A 91 9.66 -9.08 7.01
N GLY A 92 9.00 -8.08 7.60
CA GLY A 92 8.99 -6.70 7.11
C GLY A 92 8.01 -6.44 5.95
N ALA A 93 7.18 -7.42 5.57
CA ALA A 93 6.15 -7.22 4.55
C ALA A 93 4.81 -6.85 5.19
N THR A 94 4.20 -5.75 4.73
CA THR A 94 2.84 -5.34 5.11
C THR A 94 1.91 -5.36 3.90
N THR A 95 0.61 -5.53 4.14
CA THR A 95 -0.42 -5.42 3.10
C THR A 95 -1.71 -4.83 3.66
N ALA A 96 -2.51 -4.24 2.79
CA ALA A 96 -3.83 -3.75 3.15
C ALA A 96 -4.88 -4.81 2.80
N LEU A 97 -5.73 -5.12 3.77
CA LEU A 97 -6.89 -5.97 3.60
C LEU A 97 -8.16 -5.17 3.86
N ASP A 98 -9.25 -5.55 3.19
CA ASP A 98 -10.56 -5.06 3.58
C ASP A 98 -10.90 -5.51 5.02
N THR A 99 -11.80 -4.78 5.67
CA THR A 99 -12.18 -5.03 7.08
C THR A 99 -12.68 -6.44 7.34
N GLY A 100 -13.38 -7.06 6.38
CA GLY A 100 -13.88 -8.43 6.52
C GLY A 100 -12.74 -9.45 6.51
N ALA A 101 -11.82 -9.32 5.55
CA ALA A 101 -10.65 -10.18 5.43
C ALA A 101 -9.65 -9.98 6.59
N ALA A 102 -9.48 -8.75 7.07
CA ALA A 102 -8.62 -8.45 8.22
C ALA A 102 -9.16 -9.05 9.53
N ALA A 103 -10.49 -9.13 9.68
CA ALA A 103 -11.14 -9.71 10.85
C ALA A 103 -11.21 -11.25 10.84
N ASP A 104 -10.93 -11.89 9.69
CA ASP A 104 -10.87 -13.35 9.54
C ASP A 104 -9.42 -13.87 9.76
N PRO A 105 -9.12 -14.53 10.90
CA PRO A 105 -7.77 -15.05 11.16
C PRO A 105 -7.30 -16.05 10.10
N GLU A 106 -8.22 -16.78 9.48
CA GLU A 106 -7.90 -17.73 8.41
C GLU A 106 -7.52 -17.01 7.11
N ALA A 107 -8.19 -15.91 6.77
CA ALA A 107 -7.82 -15.08 5.63
C ALA A 107 -6.44 -14.45 5.82
N VAL A 108 -6.17 -13.89 7.00
CA VAL A 108 -4.86 -13.34 7.34
C VAL A 108 -3.77 -14.42 7.26
N ARG A 109 -4.01 -15.61 7.79
CA ARG A 109 -3.06 -16.74 7.69
C ARG A 109 -2.80 -17.12 6.24
N ARG A 110 -3.83 -17.26 5.41
CA ARG A 110 -3.67 -17.57 3.98
C ARG A 110 -2.81 -16.52 3.26
N MET A 111 -2.98 -15.24 3.59
CA MET A 111 -2.18 -14.16 3.00
C MET A 111 -0.71 -14.23 3.44
N ARG A 112 -0.45 -14.49 4.72
CA ARG A 112 0.90 -14.73 5.25
C ARG A 112 1.59 -15.89 4.55
N ASP A 113 0.90 -17.03 4.45
CA ASP A 113 1.44 -18.22 3.80
C ASP A 113 1.72 -17.98 2.31
N TRP A 114 0.86 -17.21 1.64
CA TRP A 114 1.09 -16.82 0.25
C TRP A 114 2.31 -15.92 0.10
N ALA A 115 2.44 -14.89 0.96
CA ALA A 115 3.57 -13.98 0.92
C ALA A 115 4.91 -14.68 1.22
N ALA A 116 4.94 -15.63 2.16
CA ALA A 116 6.10 -16.47 2.41
C ALA A 116 6.49 -17.29 1.16
N ARG A 117 5.53 -17.96 0.52
CA ARG A 117 5.79 -18.72 -0.72
C ARG A 117 6.29 -17.86 -1.87
N GLN A 118 5.81 -16.62 -2.00
CA GLN A 118 6.27 -15.71 -3.06
C GLN A 118 7.73 -15.29 -2.82
N ARG A 119 8.14 -15.12 -1.57
CA ARG A 119 9.53 -14.81 -1.23
C ARG A 119 10.45 -16.00 -1.49
N ASP A 120 10.04 -17.21 -1.10
CA ASP A 120 10.79 -18.43 -1.41
C ASP A 120 11.02 -18.61 -2.92
N GLN A 121 10.04 -18.24 -3.75
CA GLN A 121 10.16 -18.28 -5.21
C GLN A 121 11.09 -17.20 -5.78
N ARG A 122 11.17 -16.02 -5.16
CA ARG A 122 12.06 -14.93 -5.58
C ARG A 122 13.51 -15.18 -5.15
N ASP A 123 13.71 -15.70 -3.95
CA ASP A 123 15.03 -16.00 -3.40
C ASP A 123 15.57 -17.35 -3.91
N GLY A 124 14.66 -18.26 -4.28
CA GLY A 124 14.95 -19.52 -4.96
C GLY A 124 15.19 -19.34 -6.45
N ARG A 125 16.45 -19.09 -6.83
CA ARG A 125 16.96 -19.32 -8.19
C ARG A 125 16.73 -20.77 -8.61
N ILE A 126 15.57 -21.10 -9.19
CA ILE A 126 15.35 -22.39 -9.85
C ILE A 126 16.00 -22.30 -11.26
N PRO A 127 16.98 -23.17 -11.60
CA PRO A 127 17.37 -23.31 -12.99
C PRO A 127 16.14 -23.88 -13.72
N VAL A 128 15.63 -23.14 -14.69
CA VAL A 128 14.67 -23.68 -15.65
C VAL A 128 15.37 -24.85 -16.32
N GLU A 129 15.05 -26.07 -15.89
CA GLU A 129 15.41 -27.29 -16.59
C GLU A 129 14.63 -27.24 -17.90
N GLN A 130 15.36 -27.02 -19.00
CA GLN A 130 14.81 -27.06 -20.35
C GLN A 130 14.63 -28.53 -20.72
N ASP A 131 13.38 -28.94 -20.94
CA ASP A 131 13.04 -30.07 -21.81
C ASP A 131 12.94 -29.57 -23.27
#